data_AF-A0A9E0CWA2-F1
#
_entry.id   AF-A0A9E0CWA2-F1
#
_cell.length_a   1.000
_cell.length_b   1.000
_cell.length_c   1.000
_cell.angle_alpha   90.00
_cell.angle_beta   90.00
_cell.angle_gamma   90.00
#
_symmetry.space_group_name_H-M   'P 1'
#
loop_
_entity.id
_entity.type
_entity.pdbx_description
1 polymer ?
#
loop_
_entity_poly.entity_id
_entity_poly.type
_entity_poly.pdbx_seq_one_letter_code
_entity_poly.pdbx_strand_id
1 'polypeptide(L)'
;LNTDLVCDAINTAMRELFLQIVYGRTQSAFSEGGLAVGAGLEDLGKGLRSQVGTMYGTLKKGPRYLEMAEGYVTGIALDKDNQIIGYKFVSLGKMTDFIKKGDDPTTAYEKACGQYGRVADAVKIIDPRTDEEVK
;
A
#
# COMPACT_ATOMS: atom_id res chain seq x y z
N LEU A 1 36.03 1.81 27.46
CA LEU A 1 35.25 2.89 26.82
C LEU A 1 36.18 4.09 26.68
N ASN A 2 36.42 4.57 25.46
CA ASN A 2 37.26 5.75 25.25
C ASN A 2 36.43 7.00 25.61
N THR A 3 36.80 7.69 26.69
CA THR A 3 36.04 8.80 27.28
C THR A 3 35.90 10.00 26.35
N ASP A 4 36.85 10.23 25.45
CA ASP A 4 36.77 11.36 24.50
C ASP A 4 35.68 11.15 23.45
N LEU A 5 35.59 9.94 22.88
CA LEU A 5 34.53 9.56 21.94
C LEU A 5 33.13 9.61 22.58
N VAL A 6 33.06 9.32 23.88
CA VAL A 6 31.80 9.38 24.63
C VAL A 6 31.36 10.84 24.84
N CYS A 7 32.28 11.75 25.14
CA CYS A 7 31.97 13.17 25.27
C CYS A 7 31.48 13.81 23.96
N ASP A 8 32.10 13.48 22.82
CA ASP A 8 31.65 13.98 21.51
C ASP A 8 30.27 13.43 21.11
N ALA A 9 30.00 12.15 21.41
CA ALA A 9 28.71 11.55 21.18
C ALA A 9 27.61 12.19 22.05
N ILE A 10 27.92 12.47 23.34
CA ILE A 10 27.00 13.15 24.26
C ILE A 10 26.72 14.58 23.80
N ASN A 11 27.74 15.33 23.39
CA ASN A 11 27.57 16.71 22.91
C ASN A 11 26.69 16.76 21.66
N THR A 12 26.88 15.83 20.73
CA THR A 12 26.05 15.73 19.52
C THR A 12 24.61 15.37 19.88
N ALA A 13 24.41 14.37 20.76
CA ALA A 13 23.09 13.96 21.21
C ALA A 13 22.33 15.07 21.95
N MET A 14 23.01 15.83 22.82
CA MET A 14 22.39 16.93 23.57
C MET A 14 21.93 18.08 22.69
N ARG A 15 22.68 18.40 21.63
CA ARG A 15 22.29 19.41 20.63
C ARG A 15 21.03 19.01 19.87
N GLU A 16 20.96 17.76 19.42
CA GLU A 16 19.80 17.24 18.69
C GLU A 16 18.55 17.16 19.58
N LEU A 17 18.72 16.82 20.86
CA LEU A 17 17.63 16.80 21.85
C LEU A 17 17.08 18.20 22.13
N PHE A 18 17.94 19.22 22.18
CA PHE A 18 17.52 20.61 22.33
C PHE A 18 16.71 21.11 21.13
N LEU A 19 17.15 20.79 19.91
CA LEU A 19 16.43 21.14 18.68
C LEU A 19 15.05 20.46 18.63
N GLN A 20 14.92 19.23 19.12
CA GLN A 20 13.64 18.53 19.23
C GLN A 20 12.64 19.27 20.14
N ILE A 21 13.11 19.76 21.29
CA ILE A 21 12.28 20.47 22.28
C ILE A 21 11.85 21.84 21.74
N VAL A 22 12.77 22.61 21.15
CA VAL A 22 12.48 23.97 20.68
C VAL A 22 11.60 24.00 19.43
N TYR A 23 11.80 23.06 18.50
CA TYR A 23 11.05 23.02 17.24
C TYR A 23 9.86 22.04 17.26
N GLY A 24 9.60 21.38 18.39
CA GLY A 24 8.44 20.51 18.58
C GLY A 24 8.39 19.31 17.63
N ARG A 25 9.54 18.74 17.24
CA ARG A 25 9.63 17.62 16.28
C ARG A 25 10.01 16.31 16.98
N THR A 26 9.33 15.22 16.62
CA THR A 26 9.60 13.88 17.14
C THR A 26 10.95 13.35 16.64
N GLN A 27 11.65 12.56 17.47
CA GLN A 27 13.02 12.04 17.22
C GLN A 27 13.18 11.30 15.87
N SER A 28 12.08 10.80 15.31
CA SER A 28 12.00 10.19 13.99
C SER A 28 12.22 11.15 12.80
N ALA A 29 12.25 12.47 13.05
CA ALA A 29 12.62 13.48 12.06
C ALA A 29 14.12 13.52 11.73
N PHE A 30 14.92 12.60 12.30
CA PHE A 30 16.27 12.29 11.83
C PHE A 30 16.60 10.77 11.94
N SER A 31 16.13 9.83 11.11
CA SER A 31 16.81 9.44 9.85
C SER A 31 17.44 8.03 9.71
N GLU A 32 17.20 7.32 8.60
CA GLU A 32 18.01 6.15 8.18
C GLU A 32 19.17 6.62 7.28
N GLY A 33 20.43 6.45 7.72
CA GLY A 33 21.62 7.03 7.07
C GLY A 33 21.78 8.55 7.24
N GLY A 34 20.99 9.19 8.09
CA GLY A 34 20.98 10.67 8.21
C GLY A 34 19.85 11.38 7.47
N LEU A 35 18.93 10.69 6.77
CA LEU A 35 17.61 11.25 6.37
C LEU A 35 16.34 10.63 6.97
N ALA A 36 15.50 11.46 7.62
CA ALA A 36 14.19 11.09 8.13
C ALA A 36 13.27 11.10 6.97
N VAL A 37 13.06 9.89 6.49
CA VAL A 37 12.07 9.62 5.48
C VAL A 37 10.74 9.94 6.15
N GLY A 38 10.24 11.15 5.90
CA GLY A 38 8.96 11.60 6.43
C GLY A 38 7.91 10.54 6.15
N ALA A 39 7.06 10.28 7.14
CA ALA A 39 6.08 9.19 7.20
C ALA A 39 5.34 8.89 5.88
N GLY A 40 5.18 9.87 4.98
CA GLY A 40 4.61 9.66 3.65
C GLY A 40 5.40 8.74 2.72
N LEU A 41 6.74 8.74 2.72
CA LEU A 41 7.54 7.88 1.83
C LEU A 41 7.67 6.44 2.37
N GLU A 42 7.63 6.26 3.69
CA GLU A 42 7.49 4.94 4.32
C GLU A 42 6.06 4.37 4.15
N ASP A 43 5.01 5.19 4.28
CA ASP A 43 3.60 4.77 4.05
C ASP A 43 3.26 4.52 2.57
N LEU A 44 3.96 5.16 1.64
CA LEU A 44 3.88 4.86 0.21
C LEU A 44 4.54 3.51 -0.17
N GLY A 45 5.12 2.80 0.82
CA GLY A 45 5.35 1.36 0.86
C GLY A 45 5.85 0.71 -0.43
N LYS A 46 7.18 0.61 -0.60
CA LYS A 46 7.89 -0.35 -1.48
C LYS A 46 7.24 -0.64 -2.87
N GLY A 47 6.60 0.36 -3.45
CA GLY A 47 5.79 0.27 -4.67
C GLY A 47 5.10 1.61 -4.98
N LEU A 48 5.84 2.70 -4.72
CA LEU A 48 5.51 4.14 -4.69
C LEU A 48 4.37 4.58 -5.62
N ARG A 49 3.13 4.24 -5.24
CA ARG A 49 1.91 4.65 -5.93
C ARG A 49 0.96 5.25 -4.91
N SER A 50 0.24 6.28 -5.33
CA SER A 50 -0.84 6.88 -4.54
C SER A 50 -1.86 5.81 -4.12
N GLN A 51 -1.99 5.58 -2.82
CA GLN A 51 -3.01 4.68 -2.25
C GLN A 51 -4.34 5.43 -2.15
N VAL A 52 -5.11 5.46 -3.24
CA VAL A 52 -6.46 6.05 -3.27
C VAL A 52 -7.48 4.95 -3.43
N GLY A 53 -8.26 4.70 -2.37
CA GLY A 53 -9.42 3.82 -2.43
C GLY A 53 -10.57 4.49 -3.17
N THR A 54 -11.06 3.89 -4.25
CA THR A 54 -12.26 4.35 -4.97
C THR A 54 -13.35 3.30 -4.83
N MET A 55 -14.41 3.68 -4.11
CA MET A 55 -15.61 2.87 -3.96
C MET A 55 -16.80 3.67 -4.49
N TYR A 56 -17.66 3.01 -5.24
CA TYR A 56 -18.88 3.60 -5.76
C TYR A 56 -20.05 2.66 -5.50
N GLY A 57 -21.24 3.17 -5.25
CA GLY A 57 -22.39 2.33 -4.97
C GLY A 57 -23.69 2.97 -5.41
N THR A 58 -24.63 2.14 -5.84
CA THR A 58 -26.00 2.58 -6.12
C THR A 58 -26.99 1.64 -5.46
N LEU A 59 -28.20 2.12 -5.16
CA LEU A 59 -29.26 1.26 -4.62
C LEU A 59 -29.58 0.06 -5.54
N LYS A 60 -29.44 0.24 -6.86
CA LYS A 60 -29.76 -0.81 -7.84
C LYS A 60 -28.66 -1.87 -7.95
N LYS A 61 -27.39 -1.47 -7.87
CA LYS A 61 -26.23 -2.36 -8.13
C LYS A 61 -25.46 -2.76 -6.88
N GLY A 62 -25.77 -2.14 -5.73
CA GLY A 62 -25.01 -2.29 -4.50
C GLY A 62 -23.65 -1.59 -4.54
N PRO A 63 -22.79 -1.86 -3.55
CA PRO A 63 -21.42 -1.34 -3.51
C PRO A 63 -20.53 -1.93 -4.63
N ARG A 64 -19.53 -1.18 -5.05
CA ARG A 64 -18.51 -1.53 -6.04
C ARG A 64 -17.15 -1.00 -5.59
N TYR A 65 -16.20 -1.91 -5.40
CA TYR A 65 -14.80 -1.61 -5.15
C TYR A 65 -14.09 -1.49 -6.50
N LEU A 66 -13.59 -0.31 -6.81
CA LEU A 66 -12.93 -0.02 -8.09
C LEU A 66 -11.41 -0.01 -7.94
N GLU A 67 -10.94 0.62 -6.87
CA GLU A 67 -9.54 0.71 -6.45
C GLU A 67 -9.52 0.56 -4.93
N MET A 68 -8.63 -0.30 -4.43
CA MET A 68 -8.40 -0.46 -2.99
C MET A 68 -6.94 -0.14 -2.69
N ALA A 69 -6.56 -0.10 -1.41
CA ALA A 69 -5.18 0.13 -0.99
C ALA A 69 -4.19 -0.81 -1.70
N GLU A 70 -4.62 -2.05 -1.97
CA GLU A 70 -3.79 -3.06 -2.64
C GLU A 70 -3.65 -2.84 -4.16
N GLY A 71 -4.59 -2.14 -4.80
CA GLY A 71 -4.55 -1.78 -6.22
C GLY A 71 -5.89 -1.85 -6.95
N TYR A 72 -5.78 -1.97 -8.28
CA TYR A 72 -6.91 -1.98 -9.20
C TYR A 72 -7.73 -3.25 -9.02
N VAL A 73 -9.01 -3.11 -8.67
CA VAL A 73 -9.91 -4.25 -8.49
C VAL A 73 -10.35 -4.77 -9.85
N THR A 74 -10.01 -6.02 -10.15
CA THR A 74 -10.36 -6.74 -11.38
C THR A 74 -11.63 -7.56 -11.23
N GLY A 75 -12.00 -7.96 -10.01
CA GLY A 75 -13.22 -8.72 -9.79
C GLY A 75 -13.70 -8.66 -8.34
N ILE A 76 -15.01 -8.65 -8.14
CA ILE A 76 -15.66 -8.69 -6.85
C ILE A 76 -16.28 -10.08 -6.65
N ALA A 77 -15.90 -10.75 -5.57
CA ALA A 77 -16.49 -12.01 -5.15
C ALA A 77 -17.81 -11.78 -4.42
N LEU A 78 -18.89 -12.37 -4.93
CA LEU A 78 -20.21 -12.31 -4.34
C LEU A 78 -20.67 -13.68 -3.84
N ASP A 79 -21.35 -13.70 -2.70
CA ASP A 79 -22.03 -14.88 -2.18
C ASP A 79 -23.44 -15.08 -2.79
N LYS A 80 -24.17 -16.06 -2.25
CA LYS A 80 -25.55 -16.40 -2.65
C LYS A 80 -26.53 -15.25 -2.46
N ASP A 81 -26.25 -14.35 -1.51
CA ASP A 81 -27.10 -13.22 -1.16
C ASP A 81 -26.65 -11.92 -1.85
N ASN A 82 -25.74 -12.03 -2.84
CA ASN A 82 -25.12 -10.90 -3.54
C ASN A 82 -24.31 -9.96 -2.63
N GLN A 83 -23.84 -10.44 -1.48
CA GLN A 83 -22.97 -9.68 -0.60
C GLN A 83 -21.53 -9.83 -1.06
N ILE A 84 -20.76 -8.75 -0.94
CA ILE A 84 -19.33 -8.77 -1.27
C ILE A 84 -18.58 -9.48 -0.15
N ILE A 85 -17.98 -10.61 -0.48
CA ILE A 85 -17.20 -11.43 0.46
C ILE A 85 -15.69 -11.35 0.22
N GLY A 86 -15.28 -10.75 -0.91
CA GLY A 86 -13.88 -10.56 -1.29
C GLY A 86 -13.72 -9.87 -2.64
N TYR A 87 -12.47 -9.71 -3.07
CA TYR A 87 -12.14 -9.13 -4.38
C TYR A 87 -10.76 -9.62 -4.88
N LYS A 88 -10.61 -9.65 -6.21
CA LYS A 88 -9.33 -9.83 -6.91
C LYS A 88 -8.81 -8.46 -7.32
N PHE A 89 -7.50 -8.26 -7.21
CA PHE A 89 -6.87 -7.00 -7.53
C PHE A 89 -5.52 -7.19 -8.22
N VAL A 90 -5.05 -6.13 -8.87
CA VAL A 90 -3.72 -6.05 -9.47
C VAL A 90 -3.00 -4.86 -8.85
N SER A 91 -1.87 -5.13 -8.19
CA SER A 91 -1.03 -4.08 -7.62
C SER A 91 -0.20 -3.43 -8.72
N LEU A 92 -0.71 -2.34 -9.28
CA LEU A 92 -0.07 -1.65 -10.41
C LEU A 92 1.33 -1.13 -10.07
N GLY A 93 1.58 -0.71 -8.82
CA GLY A 93 2.92 -0.31 -8.36
C GLY A 93 3.92 -1.47 -8.48
N LYS A 94 3.59 -2.63 -7.88
CA LYS A 94 4.42 -3.84 -7.96
C LYS A 94 4.59 -4.32 -9.40
N MET A 95 3.53 -4.31 -10.19
CA MET A 95 3.57 -4.66 -11.61
C MET A 95 4.59 -3.81 -12.36
N THR A 96 4.54 -2.49 -12.20
CA THR A 96 5.50 -1.59 -12.87
C THR A 96 6.93 -1.80 -12.38
N ASP A 97 7.12 -2.13 -11.10
CA ASP A 97 8.45 -2.42 -10.56
C ASP A 97 9.02 -3.75 -11.08
N PHE A 98 8.19 -4.78 -11.28
CA PHE A 98 8.61 -6.03 -11.92
C PHE A 98 9.01 -5.80 -13.38
N ILE A 99 8.24 -5.02 -14.14
CA ILE A 99 8.57 -4.67 -15.53
C ILE A 99 9.90 -3.89 -15.58
N LYS A 100 10.12 -2.92 -14.69
CA LYS A 100 11.39 -2.18 -14.60
C LYS A 100 12.59 -3.08 -14.29
N LYS A 101 12.38 -4.17 -13.57
CA LYS A 101 13.40 -5.17 -13.25
C LYS A 101 13.65 -6.17 -14.39
N GLY A 102 12.90 -6.08 -15.49
CA GLY A 102 13.09 -6.87 -16.70
C GLY A 102 12.13 -8.04 -16.87
N ASP A 103 11.11 -8.18 -16.02
CA ASP A 103 10.04 -9.15 -16.26
C ASP A 103 9.20 -8.72 -17.47
N ASP A 104 8.73 -9.68 -18.25
CA ASP A 104 7.74 -9.41 -19.29
C ASP A 104 6.40 -8.95 -18.67
N PRO A 105 5.58 -8.16 -19.41
CA PRO A 105 4.34 -7.62 -18.88
C PRO A 105 3.36 -8.68 -18.33
N THR A 106 3.33 -9.87 -18.93
CA THR A 106 2.41 -10.95 -18.52
C THR A 106 2.85 -11.55 -17.19
N THR A 107 4.13 -11.90 -17.07
CA THR A 107 4.72 -12.40 -15.82
C THR A 107 4.62 -11.37 -14.70
N ALA A 108 4.88 -10.09 -15.01
CA ALA A 108 4.75 -9.01 -14.04
C ALA A 108 3.30 -8.83 -13.56
N TYR A 109 2.32 -8.97 -14.46
CA TYR A 109 0.90 -8.92 -14.12
C TYR A 109 0.53 -10.07 -13.18
N GLU A 110 0.89 -11.31 -13.52
CA GLU A 110 0.59 -12.49 -12.70
C GLU A 110 1.21 -12.39 -11.29
N LYS A 111 2.45 -11.91 -11.17
CA LYS A 111 3.11 -11.67 -9.88
C LYS A 111 2.47 -10.54 -9.06
N ALA A 112 1.80 -9.60 -9.73
CA ALA A 112 1.16 -8.46 -9.09
C ALA A 112 -0.33 -8.70 -8.77
N CYS A 113 -0.91 -9.77 -9.31
CA CYS A 113 -2.27 -10.23 -8.99
C CYS A 113 -2.36 -10.74 -7.56
N GLY A 114 -3.46 -10.43 -6.91
CA GLY A 114 -3.78 -10.91 -5.58
C GLY A 114 -5.27 -11.02 -5.37
N GLN A 115 -5.64 -11.57 -4.21
CA GLN A 115 -7.02 -11.64 -3.78
C GLN A 115 -7.13 -11.32 -2.29
N TYR A 116 -8.27 -10.78 -1.89
CA TYR A 116 -8.59 -10.45 -0.51
C TYR A 116 -9.97 -10.99 -0.14
N GLY A 117 -10.12 -11.52 1.08
CA GLY A 117 -11.36 -12.11 1.58
C GLY A 117 -11.63 -13.52 1.06
N ARG A 118 -12.90 -13.93 1.11
CA ARG A 118 -13.36 -15.29 0.80
C ARG A 118 -13.65 -15.48 -0.69
N VAL A 119 -12.67 -15.19 -1.54
CA VAL A 119 -12.85 -15.29 -3.01
C VAL A 119 -13.09 -16.74 -3.46
N ALA A 120 -12.54 -17.72 -2.75
CA ALA A 120 -12.77 -19.14 -3.05
C ALA A 120 -14.21 -19.60 -2.77
N ASP A 121 -14.92 -18.93 -1.86
CA ASP A 121 -16.31 -19.25 -1.48
C ASP A 121 -17.32 -18.47 -2.35
N ALA A 122 -16.83 -17.71 -3.35
CA ALA A 122 -17.66 -16.90 -4.21
C ALA A 122 -18.53 -17.79 -5.11
N VAL A 123 -19.82 -17.46 -5.18
CA VAL A 123 -20.74 -18.07 -6.16
C VAL A 123 -20.55 -17.44 -7.53
N LYS A 124 -20.20 -16.15 -7.56
CA LYS A 124 -19.91 -15.40 -8.78
C LYS A 124 -18.82 -14.37 -8.53
N ILE A 125 -18.04 -14.10 -9.56
CA ILE A 125 -17.05 -13.03 -9.56
C ILE A 125 -17.43 -12.07 -10.68
N ILE A 126 -17.69 -10.81 -10.35
CA ILE A 126 -18.12 -9.81 -11.34
C ILE A 126 -17.09 -8.71 -11.50
N ASP A 127 -16.99 -8.15 -12.70
CA ASP A 127 -16.23 -6.92 -12.93
C ASP A 127 -17.00 -5.77 -12.25
N PRO A 128 -16.34 -4.98 -11.37
CA PRO A 128 -17.02 -3.92 -10.64
C PRO A 128 -17.52 -2.76 -11.53
N ARG A 129 -17.10 -2.69 -12.81
CA ARG A 129 -17.41 -1.62 -13.76
C ARG A 129 -18.50 -2.04 -14.75
N THR A 130 -18.50 -3.29 -15.20
CA THR A 130 -19.44 -3.78 -16.23
C THR A 130 -20.51 -4.72 -15.68
N ASP A 131 -20.37 -5.21 -14.44
CA ASP A 131 -21.20 -6.27 -13.84
C ASP A 131 -21.15 -7.62 -14.57
N GLU A 132 -20.27 -7.76 -15.55
CA GLU A 132 -20.07 -9.02 -16.28
C GLU A 132 -19.30 -10.02 -15.43
N GLU A 133 -19.64 -11.29 -15.57
CA GLU A 133 -18.99 -12.36 -14.81
C GLU A 133 -17.59 -12.62 -15.37
N VAL A 134 -16.59 -12.51 -14.49
CA VAL A 134 -15.17 -12.68 -14.82
C VAL A 134 -14.74 -14.08 -14.40
N LYS A 135 -14.16 -14.83 -15.34
CA LYS A 135 -13.64 -16.18 -15.10
C LYS A 135 -12.34 -16.14 -14.29
#